data_AF-A0A7W0G5X4-F1
#
_entry.id   AF-A0A7W0G5X4-F1
#
_cell.length_a   1.000
_cell.length_b   1.000
_cell.length_c   1.000
_cell.angle_alpha   90.00
_cell.angle_beta   90.00
_cell.angle_gamma   90.00
#
_symmetry.space_group_name_H-M   'P 1'
#
loop_
_entity.id
_entity.type
_entity.pdbx_description
1 polymer ?
#
loop_
_entity_poly.entity_id
_entity_poly.type
_entity_poly.pdbx_seq_one_letter_code
_entity_poly.pdbx_strand_id
1 'polypeptide(L)'
;MGRAARLRSARLAEKLRAVRTALGLSQNELIRHLGLEGVIYQSNVSGYESGEREPPLPILLKYAHAAGVCLDVLVNDDLNLPAKLPAKPKHS
;
A
#
# COMPACT_ATOMS: atom_id res chain seq x y z
N MET A 1 -15.11 -25.99 -0.07
CA MET A 1 -13.80 -26.54 -0.50
C MET A 1 -12.77 -25.43 -0.36
N GLY A 2 -11.86 -25.56 0.60
CA GLY A 2 -10.89 -24.52 0.94
C GLY A 2 -9.94 -24.29 -0.24
N ARG A 3 -10.05 -23.12 -0.85
CA ARG A 3 -9.08 -22.63 -1.82
C ARG A 3 -7.75 -22.53 -1.06
N ALA A 4 -6.67 -23.09 -1.61
CA ALA A 4 -5.33 -22.89 -1.05
C ALA A 4 -5.12 -21.42 -0.71
N ALA A 5 -4.45 -21.13 0.41
CA ALA A 5 -4.19 -19.77 0.84
C ALA A 5 -3.59 -18.99 -0.34
N ARG A 6 -4.21 -17.85 -0.67
CA ARG A 6 -3.78 -17.01 -1.80
C ARG A 6 -2.32 -16.64 -1.60
N LEU A 7 -1.50 -16.82 -2.64
CA LEU A 7 -0.12 -16.35 -2.64
C LEU A 7 -0.15 -14.82 -2.51
N ARG A 8 0.45 -14.31 -1.44
CA ARG A 8 0.53 -12.88 -1.13
C ARG A 8 1.94 -12.55 -0.67
N SER A 9 2.38 -11.33 -0.96
CA SER A 9 3.64 -10.82 -0.44
C SER A 9 3.62 -10.78 1.09
N ALA A 10 4.66 -11.32 1.71
CA ALA A 10 4.80 -11.35 3.16
C ALA A 10 5.04 -9.94 3.74
N ARG A 11 5.62 -9.03 2.94
CA ARG A 11 6.03 -7.69 3.36
C ARG A 11 5.08 -6.58 2.91
N LEU A 12 4.00 -6.91 2.21
CA LEU A 12 3.08 -5.91 1.66
C LEU A 12 2.50 -5.00 2.74
N ALA A 13 1.99 -5.56 3.83
CA ALA A 13 1.36 -4.81 4.92
C ALA A 13 2.31 -3.79 5.55
N GLU A 14 3.55 -4.23 5.82
CA GLU A 14 4.63 -3.38 6.33
C GLU A 14 4.92 -2.22 5.38
N LYS A 15 5.04 -2.50 4.07
CA LYS A 15 5.31 -1.48 3.06
C LYS A 15 4.19 -0.44 2.94
N LEU A 16 2.92 -0.87 2.98
CA LEU A 16 1.79 0.06 2.94
C LEU A 16 1.79 1.00 4.15
N ARG A 17 2.04 0.45 5.34
CA ARG A 17 2.18 1.24 6.57
C ARG A 17 3.36 2.21 6.48
N ALA A 18 4.50 1.75 5.99
CA ALA A 18 5.71 2.56 5.82
C ALA A 18 5.46 3.73 4.86
N VAL A 19 4.79 3.51 3.74
CA VAL A 19 4.35 4.57 2.81
C VAL A 19 3.54 5.62 3.54
N ARG A 20 2.48 5.21 4.26
CA ARG A 20 1.64 6.16 5.00
C ARG A 20 2.45 6.98 6.00
N THR A 21 3.28 6.32 6.81
CA THR A 21 4.06 7.00 7.84
C THR A 21 5.12 7.93 7.27
N ALA A 22 5.73 7.57 6.14
CA ALA A 22 6.71 8.41 5.46
C ALA A 22 6.07 9.68 4.87
N LEU A 23 4.80 9.62 4.48
CA LEU A 23 4.01 10.77 4.05
C LEU A 23 3.48 11.62 5.24
N GLY A 24 3.69 11.18 6.49
CA GLY A 24 3.23 11.88 7.69
C GLY A 24 1.71 11.85 7.90
N LEU A 25 1.00 10.88 7.31
CA LEU A 25 -0.46 10.84 7.29
C LEU A 25 -1.03 9.89 8.36
N SER A 26 -2.15 10.24 8.97
CA SER A 26 -3.04 9.27 9.61
C SER A 26 -3.72 8.37 8.58
N GLN A 27 -4.34 7.27 9.02
CA GLN A 27 -5.05 6.37 8.10
C GLN A 27 -6.25 7.06 7.42
N ASN A 28 -6.93 7.98 8.11
CA ASN A 28 -8.00 8.78 7.49
C ASN A 28 -7.45 9.78 6.47
N GLU A 29 -6.37 10.49 6.80
CA GLU A 29 -5.74 11.43 5.87
C GLU A 29 -5.19 10.72 4.64
N LEU A 30 -4.69 9.49 4.79
CA LEU A 30 -4.29 8.66 3.66
C LEU A 30 -5.45 8.40 2.71
N ILE A 31 -6.64 8.05 3.21
CA ILE A 31 -7.82 7.83 2.36
C ILE A 31 -8.13 9.06 1.52
N ARG A 32 -8.07 10.25 2.14
CA ARG A 32 -8.25 11.53 1.43
C ARG A 32 -7.15 11.75 0.39
N HIS A 33 -5.90 11.54 0.78
CA HIS A 33 -4.74 11.70 -0.09
C HIS A 33 -4.79 10.77 -1.32
N LEU A 34 -5.32 9.55 -1.16
CA LEU A 34 -5.52 8.60 -2.25
C LEU A 34 -6.77 8.87 -3.10
N GLY A 35 -7.63 9.81 -2.69
CA GLY A 35 -8.91 10.11 -3.34
C GLY A 35 -9.93 8.96 -3.21
N LEU A 36 -9.95 8.28 -2.07
CA LEU A 36 -10.79 7.09 -1.82
C LEU A 36 -11.87 7.33 -0.75
N GLU A 37 -12.18 8.59 -0.46
CA GLU A 37 -13.27 8.95 0.45
C GLU A 37 -14.59 8.39 -0.04
N GLY A 38 -15.35 7.75 0.85
CA GLY A 38 -16.59 7.05 0.50
C GLY A 38 -16.41 5.72 -0.24
N VAL A 39 -15.18 5.35 -0.63
CA VAL A 39 -14.86 4.06 -1.26
C VAL A 39 -14.34 3.06 -0.24
N ILE A 40 -13.44 3.51 0.63
CA ILE A 40 -12.90 2.71 1.74
C ILE A 40 -12.95 3.49 3.05
N TYR A 41 -12.88 2.77 4.16
CA TYR A 41 -12.87 3.31 5.51
C TYR A 41 -11.54 3.04 6.21
N GLN A 42 -11.30 3.73 7.32
CA GLN A 42 -10.08 3.54 8.13
C GLN A 42 -9.87 2.08 8.54
N SER A 43 -10.94 1.33 8.80
CA SER A 43 -10.86 -0.09 9.15
C SER A 43 -10.32 -0.94 8.00
N ASN A 44 -10.57 -0.55 6.72
CA ASN A 44 -9.94 -1.20 5.58
C ASN A 44 -8.43 -0.96 5.58
N VAL A 45 -8.00 0.31 5.75
CA VAL A 45 -6.57 0.67 5.82
C VAL A 45 -5.87 -0.06 6.96
N SER A 46 -6.49 -0.09 8.14
CA SER A 46 -5.97 -0.84 9.29
C SER A 46 -5.75 -2.32 8.96
N GLY A 47 -6.75 -2.97 8.34
CA GLY A 47 -6.63 -4.37 7.91
C GLY A 47 -5.57 -4.60 6.83
N TYR A 48 -5.32 -3.61 5.98
CA TYR A 48 -4.24 -3.65 4.99
C TYR A 48 -2.87 -3.55 5.66
N GLU A 49 -2.70 -2.61 6.58
CA GLU A 49 -1.45 -2.37 7.31
C GLU A 49 -1.10 -3.46 8.33
N SER A 50 -2.09 -4.26 8.77
CA SER A 50 -1.88 -5.43 9.63
C SER A 50 -1.73 -6.74 8.85
N GLY A 51 -2.00 -6.74 7.55
CA GLY A 51 -1.96 -7.95 6.72
C GLY A 51 -3.15 -8.90 6.91
N GLU A 52 -4.17 -8.48 7.66
CA GLU A 52 -5.45 -9.19 7.77
C GLU A 52 -6.19 -9.23 6.42
N ARG A 53 -6.06 -8.16 5.63
CA ARG A 53 -6.71 -8.00 4.34
C ARG A 53 -5.71 -7.56 3.28
N GLU A 54 -5.83 -8.10 2.08
CA GLU A 54 -5.06 -7.65 0.93
C GLU A 54 -5.85 -6.54 0.21
N PRO A 55 -5.25 -5.37 -0.09
CA PRO A 55 -5.94 -4.36 -0.87
C PRO A 55 -6.14 -4.81 -2.33
N PRO A 56 -7.27 -4.46 -2.96
CA PRO A 56 -7.45 -4.57 -4.40
C PRO A 56 -6.34 -3.88 -5.20
N LEU A 57 -6.00 -4.41 -6.38
CA LEU A 57 -4.97 -3.85 -7.27
C LEU A 57 -5.14 -2.33 -7.56
N PRO A 58 -6.36 -1.80 -7.80
CA PRO A 58 -6.53 -0.36 -8.01
C PRO A 58 -6.11 0.48 -6.78
N ILE A 59 -6.31 -0.04 -5.57
CA ILE A 59 -5.89 0.63 -4.34
C ILE A 59 -4.36 0.55 -4.21
N LEU A 60 -3.76 -0.62 -4.45
CA LEU A 60 -2.29 -0.76 -4.45
C LEU A 60 -1.62 0.18 -5.45
N LEU A 61 -2.22 0.35 -6.63
CA LEU A 61 -1.73 1.30 -7.62
C LEU A 61 -1.76 2.75 -7.11
N LYS A 62 -2.82 3.14 -6.40
CA LYS A 62 -2.90 4.47 -5.74
C LYS A 62 -1.81 4.65 -4.69
N TYR A 63 -1.51 3.62 -3.88
CA TYR A 63 -0.38 3.65 -2.94
C TYR A 63 0.95 3.83 -3.68
N ALA A 64 1.18 3.09 -4.76
CA ALA A 64 2.42 3.17 -5.54
C ALA A 64 2.62 4.59 -6.11
N HIS A 65 1.56 5.19 -6.65
CA HIS A 65 1.58 6.58 -7.13
C HIS A 65 1.83 7.60 -6.00
N ALA A 66 1.15 7.47 -4.86
CA ALA A 66 1.37 8.36 -3.72
C ALA A 66 2.79 8.27 -3.15
N ALA A 67 3.37 7.06 -3.17
CA ALA A 67 4.75 6.83 -2.76
C ALA A 67 5.79 7.23 -3.85
N GLY A 68 5.36 7.47 -5.09
CA GLY A 68 6.28 7.73 -6.20
C GLY A 68 7.18 6.53 -6.54
N VAL A 69 6.64 5.31 -6.44
CA VAL A 69 7.35 4.06 -6.75
C VAL A 69 6.58 3.24 -7.76
N CYS A 70 7.26 2.30 -8.41
CA CYS A 70 6.62 1.30 -9.24
C CYS A 70 5.86 0.28 -8.35
N LEU A 71 4.76 -0.29 -8.86
CA LEU A 71 3.90 -1.19 -8.09
C LEU A 71 4.63 -2.46 -7.60
N ASP A 72 5.57 -2.97 -8.40
CA ASP A 72 6.43 -4.11 -8.06
C ASP A 72 7.21 -3.89 -6.77
N VAL A 73 7.63 -2.66 -6.47
CA VAL A 73 8.30 -2.31 -5.21
C VAL A 73 7.41 -2.62 -4.00
N LEU A 74 6.08 -2.48 -4.13
CA LEU A 74 5.13 -2.81 -3.04
C LEU A 74 4.91 -4.31 -2.90
N VAL A 75 4.82 -5.05 -4.01
CA VAL A 75 4.37 -6.46 -4.01
C VAL A 75 5.50 -7.49 -4.12
N ASN A 76 6.74 -7.08 -4.39
CA ASN A 76 7.90 -7.97 -4.45
C ASN A 76 8.64 -7.95 -3.11
N ASP A 77 8.71 -9.09 -2.41
CA ASP A 77 9.35 -9.21 -1.10
C ASP A 77 10.86 -8.96 -1.12
N ASP A 78 11.52 -9.10 -2.27
CA ASP A 78 12.96 -8.87 -2.44
C ASP A 78 13.32 -7.38 -2.60
N LEU A 79 12.33 -6.53 -2.89
CA LEU A 79 12.52 -5.10 -3.08
C LEU A 79 12.24 -4.32 -1.80
N ASN A 80 13.07 -3.31 -1.52
CA ASN A 80 12.86 -2.37 -0.43
C ASN A 80 12.26 -1.07 -0.94
N LEU A 81 11.47 -0.41 -0.09
CA LEU A 81 11.04 0.97 -0.34
C LEU A 81 12.27 1.90 -0.36
N PRO A 82 12.27 2.96 -1.20
CA PRO A 82 13.26 4.03 -1.12
C PRO A 82 13.33 4.65 0.28
N ALA A 83 14.52 5.12 0.67
CA ALA A 83 14.74 5.73 1.97
C ALA A 83 13.96 7.05 2.20
N LYS A 84 13.47 7.69 1.13
CA LYS A 84 12.65 8.90 1.17
C LYS A 84 11.47 8.74 0.22
N LEU A 85 10.29 9.11 0.70
CA LEU A 85 9.04 9.11 -0.04
C LEU A 85 8.39 10.51 0.04
N PRO A 86 7.68 10.97 -1.00
CA PRO A 86 7.52 10.32 -2.30
C PRO A 86 8.82 10.32 -3.13
N ALA A 87 9.05 9.26 -3.89
CA ALA A 87 10.20 9.13 -4.79
C ALA A 87 9.82 9.49 -6.24
N LYS A 88 10.74 9.26 -7.19
CA LYS A 88 10.46 9.31 -8.63
C LYS A 88 10.50 7.88 -9.19
N PRO A 89 9.40 7.36 -9.77
CA PRO A 89 9.41 6.02 -10.33
C PRO A 89 10.34 5.98 -11.55
N LYS A 90 11.02 4.85 -11.78
CA LYS A 90 12.04 4.73 -12.83
C LYS A 90 11.48 4.47 -14.24
N HIS A 91 10.17 4.30 -14.37
CA HIS A 91 9.49 3.97 -15.64
C HIS A 91 8.69 5.13 -16.25
N SER A 92 8.83 6.35 -15.70
CA SER A 92 8.12 7.56 -16.12
C SER A 92 9.00 8.51 -16.93
#